data_AF-A0A376YIX3-F1
#
_entry.id   AF-A0A376YIX3-F1
#
_cell.length_a   1.000
_cell.length_b   1.000
_cell.length_c   1.000
_cell.angle_alpha   90.00
_cell.angle_beta   90.00
_cell.angle_gamma   90.00
#
_symmetry.space_group_name_H-M   'P 1'
#
loop_
_entity.id
_entity.type
_entity.pdbx_description
1 polymer ?
#
loop_
_entity_poly.entity_id
_entity_poly.type
_entity_poly.pdbx_seq_one_letter_code
_entity_poly.pdbx_strand_id
1 'polypeptide(L)' 'MKLSEKIKALREAEGLSQSKFCEIIELPLSTLKKYEGGNFEPGGTALLKITMHPTFQKYASMAYDR' A
#
# COMPACT_ATOMS: atom_id res chain seq x y z
N MET A 1 5.69 -9.15 9.87
CA MET A 1 5.28 -8.58 8.57
C MET A 1 5.95 -7.24 8.38
N LYS A 2 6.73 -7.12 7.30
CA LYS A 2 7.27 -5.83 6.85
C LYS A 2 6.16 -5.00 6.20
N LEU A 3 6.38 -3.71 6.12
CA LEU A 3 5.43 -2.77 5.54
C LEU A 3 5.16 -3.05 4.05
N SER A 4 6.20 -3.48 3.33
CA SER A 4 6.14 -3.98 1.97
C SER A 4 5.13 -5.13 1.78
N GLU A 5 5.15 -6.11 2.69
CA GLU A 5 4.24 -7.25 2.64
C GLU A 5 2.79 -6.83 2.92
N LYS A 6 2.59 -5.86 3.83
CA LYS A 6 1.26 -5.31 4.12
C LYS A 6 0.65 -4.61 2.90
N ILE A 7 1.44 -3.84 2.14
CA ILE A 7 0.97 -3.19 0.91
C ILE A 7 0.55 -4.24 -0.13
N LYS A 8 1.35 -5.29 -0.29
CA LYS A 8 1.02 -6.40 -1.20
C LYS A 8 -0.30 -7.08 -0.79
N ALA A 9 -0.43 -7.42 0.49
CA ALA A 9 -1.63 -8.04 1.03
C ALA A 9 -2.88 -7.14 0.87
N LEU A 10 -2.73 -5.84 1.08
CA LEU A 10 -3.80 -4.85 0.88
C LEU A 10 -4.24 -4.78 -0.58
N ARG A 11 -3.29 -4.76 -1.52
CA ARG A 11 -3.59 -4.79 -2.97
C ARG A 11 -4.31 -6.09 -3.35
N GLU A 12 -3.86 -7.22 -2.84
CA GLU A 12 -4.46 -8.53 -3.09
C GLU A 12 -5.85 -8.66 -2.48
N ALA A 13 -6.08 -8.10 -1.28
CA ALA A 13 -7.38 -8.08 -0.62
C ALA A 13 -8.42 -7.26 -1.43
N GLU A 14 -7.99 -6.20 -2.12
CA GLU A 14 -8.85 -5.45 -3.03
C GLU A 14 -8.93 -6.04 -4.44
N GLY A 15 -8.21 -7.13 -4.74
CA GLY A 15 -8.16 -7.75 -6.07
C GLY A 15 -7.58 -6.82 -7.15
N LEU A 16 -6.75 -5.85 -6.77
CA LEU A 16 -6.19 -4.85 -7.69
C LEU A 16 -4.90 -5.36 -8.34
N SER A 17 -4.73 -5.02 -9.62
CA SER A 17 -3.42 -5.14 -10.27
C SER A 17 -2.46 -4.08 -9.74
N GLN A 18 -1.15 -4.30 -9.91
CA GLN A 18 -0.12 -3.32 -9.55
C GLN A 18 -0.33 -1.96 -10.23
N SER A 19 -0.72 -1.97 -11.51
CA SER A 19 -0.99 -0.75 -12.28
C SER A 19 -2.18 0.03 -11.72
N LYS A 20 -3.29 -0.66 -11.47
CA LYS A 20 -4.51 -0.03 -10.94
C LYS A 20 -4.31 0.51 -9.53
N PHE A 21 -3.56 -0.22 -8.70
CA PHE A 21 -3.16 0.26 -7.39
C PHE A 21 -2.35 1.56 -7.51
N CYS A 22 -1.29 1.57 -8.33
CA CYS A 22 -0.47 2.75 -8.59
C CYS A 22 -1.25 3.96 -9.13
N GLU A 23 -2.23 3.74 -10.00
CA GLU A 23 -3.12 4.81 -10.49
C GLU A 23 -3.94 5.42 -9.34
N ILE A 24 -4.48 4.59 -8.45
CA ILE A 24 -5.32 5.04 -7.33
C ILE A 24 -4.52 5.88 -6.32
N ILE A 25 -3.32 5.42 -5.93
CA ILE A 25 -2.48 6.12 -4.93
C ILE A 25 -1.51 7.13 -5.55
N GLU A 26 -1.58 7.33 -6.86
CA GLU A 26 -0.65 8.16 -7.64
C GLU A 26 0.82 7.87 -7.29
N LEU A 27 1.17 6.59 -7.34
CA LEU A 27 2.50 6.08 -7.04
C LEU A 27 3.13 5.50 -8.31
N PRO A 28 4.42 5.74 -8.59
CA PRO A 28 5.09 5.08 -9.70
C PRO A 28 5.11 3.55 -9.53
N LEU A 29 4.84 2.82 -10.62
CA LEU A 29 4.90 1.35 -10.64
C LEU A 29 6.27 0.80 -10.25
N SER A 30 7.34 1.50 -10.63
CA SER A 30 8.72 1.18 -10.24
C SER A 30 8.91 1.24 -8.73
N THR A 31 8.26 2.18 -8.06
CA THR A 31 8.27 2.34 -6.61
C THR A 31 7.50 1.22 -5.93
N LEU A 32 6.29 0.89 -6.42
CA LEU A 32 5.52 -0.25 -5.89
C LEU A 32 6.29 -1.57 -6.00
N LYS A 33 6.94 -1.83 -7.14
CA LYS A 33 7.76 -3.03 -7.34
C LYS A 33 8.92 -3.11 -6.34
N LYS A 34 9.55 -1.98 -6.00
CA LYS A 34 10.62 -1.93 -4.99
C LYS A 34 10.08 -2.23 -3.59
N TYR A 35 8.86 -1.75 -3.29
CA TYR A 35 8.19 -2.06 -2.04
C TYR A 35 7.87 -3.54 -1.96
N GLU A 36 7.05 -4.07 -2.87
CA GLU A 36 6.64 -5.48 -2.86
C GLU A 36 7.81 -6.45 -3.01
N GLY A 37 8.90 -6.03 -3.68
CA GLY A 37 10.14 -6.81 -3.79
C GLY A 37 11.05 -6.77 -2.57
N GLY A 38 10.70 -6.04 -1.50
CA GLY A 38 11.47 -5.96 -0.26
C GLY A 38 12.78 -5.18 -0.35
N ASN A 39 13.05 -4.54 -1.49
CA ASN A 39 14.25 -3.73 -1.73
C ASN A 39 14.15 -2.33 -1.14
N PHE A 40 12.94 -1.86 -0.82
CA PHE A 40 12.73 -0.51 -0.31
C PHE A 40 11.54 -0.48 0.65
N GLU A 41 11.72 0.13 1.83
CA GLU A 41 10.62 0.32 2.76
C GLU A 41 9.83 1.60 2.43
N PRO A 42 8.50 1.53 2.33
CA PRO A 42 7.67 2.69 2.12
C PRO A 42 7.90 3.72 3.23
N GLY A 43 8.23 4.96 2.84
CA GLY A 43 8.30 6.07 3.78
C GLY A 43 6.91 6.52 4.25
N GLY A 44 6.88 7.35 5.31
CA GLY A 44 5.63 7.86 5.89
C GLY A 44 4.71 8.54 4.88
N THR A 45 5.26 9.28 3.90
CA THR A 45 4.47 9.93 2.84
C THR A 45 3.75 8.95 1.93
N ALA A 46 4.40 7.83 1.56
CA ALA A 46 3.78 6.80 0.73
C ALA A 46 2.67 6.07 1.50
N LEU A 47 2.90 5.79 2.78
CA LEU A 47 1.88 5.25 3.65
C LEU A 47 0.70 6.19 3.78
N LEU A 48 0.92 7.47 4.05
CA LEU A 48 -0.15 8.46 4.17
C LEU A 48 -0.99 8.49 2.90
N LYS A 49 -0.40 8.52 1.71
CA LYS A 49 -1.14 8.44 0.45
C LYS A 49 -2.03 7.20 0.35
N ILE A 50 -1.52 6.04 0.77
CA ILE A 50 -2.29 4.79 0.78
C ILE A 50 -3.41 4.90 1.83
N THR A 51 -3.08 5.17 3.09
CA THR A 51 -4.02 5.14 4.22
C THR A 51 -5.05 6.25 4.20
N MET A 52 -4.74 7.39 3.57
CA MET A 52 -5.68 8.51 3.40
C MET A 52 -6.61 8.31 2.20
N HIS A 53 -6.34 7.33 1.33
CA HIS A 53 -7.24 7.03 0.23
C HIS A 53 -8.51 6.33 0.74
N PRO A 54 -9.73 6.75 0.34
CA PRO A 54 -10.98 6.18 0.85
C PRO A 54 -11.08 4.66 0.74
N THR A 55 -10.57 4.08 -0.35
CA THR A 55 -10.54 2.63 -0.58
C THR A 55 -9.71 1.88 0.45
N PHE A 56 -8.62 2.48 0.94
CA PHE A 56 -7.63 1.81 1.78
C PHE A 56 -7.67 2.25 3.24
N GLN A 57 -8.44 3.28 3.58
CA GLN A 57 -8.59 3.81 4.93
C GLN A 57 -9.01 2.73 5.94
N LYS A 58 -9.84 1.76 5.52
CA LYS A 58 -10.25 0.61 6.35
C LYS A 58 -9.09 -0.26 6.85
N TYR A 59 -7.98 -0.29 6.12
CA TYR A 59 -6.78 -1.03 6.51
C TYR A 59 -5.87 -0.24 7.44
N ALA A 60 -6.03 1.08 7.51
CA ALA A 60 -5.29 1.95 8.42
C ALA A 60 -5.85 1.88 9.85
N SER A 61 -7.18 1.86 9.98
CA SER A 61 -7.87 1.83 11.28
C SER A 61 -7.86 0.45 11.96
N MET A 62 -7.64 -0.64 11.22
CA MET A 62 -7.45 -1.99 11.78
C MET A 62 -6.26 -2.10 12.76
N ALA A 63 -5.42 -1.07 12.89
CA ALA A 63 -4.33 -1.02 13.85
C ALA A 63 -4.70 -0.43 15.23
N TYR A 64 -5.90 0.17 15.39
CA TYR A 64 -6.29 0.87 16.64
C TYR A 64 -7.43 0.19 17.42
N ASP A 65 -7.87 -1.00 16.99
CA ASP A 65 -8.88 -1.79 17.71
C ASP A 65 -8.20 -2.99 18.37
N ARG A 66 -7.47 -2.72 19.46
CA ARG A 66 -7.05 -3.70 20.48
C ARG A 66 -6.67 -3.02 21.78
#